data_AF-A0A961BDK0-F1
#
_entry.id   AF-A0A961BDK0-F1
#
_cell.length_a   1.000
_cell.length_b   1.000
_cell.length_c   1.000
_cell.angle_alpha   90.00
_cell.angle_beta   90.00
_cell.angle_gamma   90.00
#
_symmetry.space_group_name_H-M   'P 1'
#
loop_
_entity.id
_entity.type
_entity.pdbx_description
1 polymer ?
#
loop_
_entity_poly.entity_id
_entity_poly.type
_entity_poly.pdbx_seq_one_letter_code
_entity_poly.pdbx_strand_id
1 'polypeptide(L)'
;MNFPGLTQRRIFRLRTAFSLVEMIVVVAIVGILGMLAVPTISNVWDSSHKAAAQRNAQNIASISSELASMGVAHVLPDSLGGVEATARLLREGVTVNRGIFSGQLITIRGISDDEITKASEYLEIVYDLNEIRLVYLGPTEV
;
A
#
# COMPACT_ATOMS: atom_id res chain seq x y z
N MET A 1 -40.99 -31.35 -59.14
CA MET A 1 -39.67 -30.68 -59.23
C MET A 1 -38.70 -31.43 -58.36
N ASN A 2 -37.64 -32.00 -58.94
CA ASN A 2 -36.66 -32.87 -58.28
C ASN A 2 -35.36 -32.06 -58.11
N PHE A 3 -34.87 -31.89 -56.88
CA PHE A 3 -33.65 -31.13 -56.59
C PHE A 3 -32.47 -32.09 -56.41
N PRO A 4 -31.38 -31.96 -57.20
CA PRO A 4 -30.27 -32.91 -57.15
C PRO A 4 -29.25 -32.56 -56.04
N GLY A 5 -28.74 -33.62 -55.40
CA GLY A 5 -27.35 -33.75 -54.94
C GLY A 5 -26.83 -32.78 -53.88
N LEU A 6 -26.99 -33.12 -52.60
CA LEU A 6 -26.12 -32.58 -51.55
C LEU A 6 -24.78 -33.34 -51.57
N THR A 7 -23.75 -32.69 -52.11
CA THR A 7 -22.36 -33.16 -52.09
C THR A 7 -21.87 -33.28 -50.64
N GLN A 8 -21.79 -34.50 -50.13
CA GLN A 8 -21.30 -34.82 -48.79
C GLN A 8 -19.85 -34.36 -48.62
N ARG A 9 -19.66 -33.25 -47.89
CA ARG A 9 -18.35 -32.72 -47.53
C ARG A 9 -17.76 -33.61 -46.43
N ARG A 10 -16.87 -34.54 -46.80
CA ARG A 10 -16.16 -35.38 -45.83
C ARG A 10 -15.35 -34.50 -44.89
N ILE A 11 -15.75 -34.44 -43.62
CA ILE A 11 -14.97 -33.84 -42.54
C ILE A 11 -13.76 -34.75 -42.30
N PHE A 12 -12.57 -34.26 -42.62
CA PHE A 12 -11.32 -34.98 -42.38
C PHE A 12 -11.04 -34.98 -40.87
N ARG A 13 -11.31 -36.12 -40.22
CA ARG A 13 -11.03 -36.31 -38.80
C ARG A 13 -9.53 -36.58 -38.65
N LEU A 14 -8.77 -35.58 -38.22
CA LEU A 14 -7.38 -35.77 -37.78
C LEU A 14 -7.42 -36.66 -36.52
N ARG A 15 -7.15 -37.96 -36.68
CA ARG A 15 -6.86 -38.86 -35.57
C ARG A 15 -5.38 -38.74 -35.25
N THR A 16 -5.02 -37.76 -34.43
CA THR A 16 -3.71 -37.70 -33.78
C THR A 16 -3.82 -38.43 -32.45
N ALA A 17 -3.28 -39.64 -32.40
CA ALA A 17 -3.03 -40.35 -31.14
C ALA A 17 -1.66 -39.90 -30.63
N PHE A 18 -1.64 -39.18 -29.52
CA PHE A 18 -0.40 -38.85 -28.81
C PHE A 18 0.28 -40.13 -28.31
N SER A 19 1.61 -40.19 -28.37
CA SER A 19 2.36 -41.34 -27.85
C SER A 19 2.37 -41.33 -26.32
N LEU A 20 2.39 -42.52 -25.71
CA LEU A 20 2.57 -42.67 -24.26
C LEU A 20 3.86 -41.99 -23.78
N VAL A 21 4.93 -42.09 -24.57
CA VAL A 21 6.22 -41.45 -24.28
C VAL A 21 6.08 -39.93 -24.23
N GLU A 22 5.26 -39.37 -25.12
CA GLU A 22 5.05 -37.94 -25.24
C GLU A 22 4.36 -37.39 -24.00
N MET A 23 3.38 -38.11 -23.46
CA MET A 23 2.74 -37.75 -22.19
C MET A 23 3.67 -37.95 -20.98
N ILE A 24 4.50 -39.01 -20.97
CA ILE A 24 5.48 -39.26 -19.89
C ILE A 24 6.52 -38.15 -19.81
N VAL A 25 7.03 -37.68 -20.94
CA VAL A 25 7.99 -36.57 -20.98
C VAL A 25 7.34 -35.27 -20.53
N VAL A 26 6.09 -35.00 -20.94
CA VAL A 26 5.37 -33.79 -20.54
C VAL A 26 5.16 -33.73 -19.03
N VAL A 27 4.69 -34.82 -18.41
CA VAL A 27 4.50 -34.84 -16.95
C VAL A 27 5.82 -34.77 -16.19
N ALA A 28 6.90 -35.34 -16.73
CA ALA A 28 8.24 -35.22 -16.15
C ALA A 28 8.74 -33.77 -16.17
N ILE A 29 8.58 -33.05 -17.28
CA ILE A 29 9.01 -31.65 -17.41
C ILE A 29 8.16 -30.74 -16.52
N VAL A 30 6.84 -30.89 -16.52
CA VAL A 30 5.95 -30.08 -15.66
C VAL A 30 6.24 -30.33 -14.19
N GLY A 31 6.58 -31.56 -13.79
CA GLY A 31 7.02 -31.88 -12.43
C GLY A 31 8.31 -31.16 -12.03
N ILE A 32 9.32 -31.15 -12.91
CA ILE A 32 10.58 -30.43 -12.67
C ILE A 32 10.35 -28.92 -12.61
N LEU A 33 9.59 -28.37 -13.56
CA LEU A 33 9.25 -26.95 -13.60
C LEU A 33 8.48 -26.55 -12.34
N GLY A 34 7.48 -27.34 -11.90
CA GLY A 34 6.72 -27.08 -10.69
C GLY A 34 7.57 -27.10 -9.41
N MET A 35 8.62 -27.93 -9.37
CA MET A 35 9.54 -28.00 -8.23
C MET A 35 10.48 -26.79 -8.15
N LEU A 36 10.85 -26.22 -9.30
CA LEU A 36 11.70 -25.02 -9.37
C LEU A 36 10.89 -23.72 -9.37
N ALA A 37 9.61 -23.77 -9.72
CA ALA A 37 8.75 -22.61 -9.91
C ALA A 37 8.04 -22.18 -8.62
N VAL A 38 8.81 -21.83 -7.60
CA VAL A 38 8.36 -20.88 -6.56
C VAL A 38 9.55 -20.05 -6.10
N PRO A 39 9.84 -18.89 -6.74
CA PRO A 39 10.67 -17.88 -6.11
C PRO A 39 9.86 -17.27 -4.96
N THR A 40 10.32 -17.46 -3.74
CA THR A 40 9.68 -16.97 -2.51
C THR A 40 9.49 -15.45 -2.54
N ILE A 41 8.24 -15.00 -2.68
CA ILE A 41 7.82 -13.58 -2.53
C ILE A 41 7.63 -13.28 -1.03
N SER A 42 8.59 -13.64 -0.17
CA SER A 42 8.48 -13.37 1.26
C SER A 42 8.83 -11.92 1.59
N ASN A 43 9.87 -11.37 0.96
CA ASN A 43 10.46 -10.09 1.36
C ASN A 43 9.77 -8.86 0.71
N VAL A 44 8.88 -9.07 -0.27
CA VAL A 44 8.17 -7.98 -0.96
C VAL A 44 7.03 -7.42 -0.10
N TRP A 45 6.42 -8.26 0.74
CA TRP A 45 5.36 -7.81 1.64
C TRP A 45 5.92 -6.91 2.74
N ASP A 46 6.99 -7.29 3.43
CA ASP A 46 7.54 -6.46 4.50
C ASP A 46 8.14 -5.14 3.98
N SER A 47 8.79 -5.16 2.81
CA SER A 47 9.34 -3.95 2.20
C SER A 47 8.25 -2.99 1.71
N SER A 48 7.14 -3.50 1.15
CA SER A 48 6.02 -2.66 0.72
C SER A 48 5.27 -2.03 1.90
N HIS A 49 5.05 -2.78 2.99
CA HIS A 49 4.43 -2.24 4.20
C HIS A 49 5.30 -1.17 4.87
N LYS A 50 6.63 -1.38 4.93
CA LYS A 50 7.57 -0.36 5.44
C LYS A 50 7.57 0.91 4.58
N ALA A 51 7.62 0.75 3.25
CA ALA A 51 7.56 1.89 2.34
C ALA A 51 6.25 2.67 2.47
N ALA A 52 5.12 1.97 2.64
CA ALA A 52 3.82 2.61 2.90
C ALA A 52 3.82 3.38 4.22
N ALA A 53 4.32 2.77 5.30
CA ALA A 53 4.43 3.41 6.61
C ALA A 53 5.29 4.68 6.58
N GLN A 54 6.45 4.64 5.91
CA GLN A 54 7.33 5.80 5.74
C GLN A 54 6.64 6.93 4.94
N ARG A 55 5.95 6.59 3.85
CA ARG A 55 5.20 7.58 3.06
C ARG A 55 4.08 8.22 3.85
N ASN A 56 3.35 7.43 4.63
CA ASN A 56 2.29 7.92 5.51
C ASN A 56 2.86 8.85 6.59
N ALA A 57 3.97 8.47 7.21
CA ALA A 57 4.67 9.30 8.19
C ALA A 57 5.13 10.65 7.58
N GLN A 58 5.71 10.65 6.39
CA GLN A 58 6.09 11.89 5.69
C GLN A 58 4.90 12.80 5.42
N ASN A 59 3.76 12.24 5.02
CA ASN A 59 2.52 13.00 4.81
C ASN A 59 2.00 13.60 6.14
N ILE A 60 1.99 12.80 7.21
CA ILE A 60 1.61 13.26 8.56
C ILE A 60 2.51 14.41 9.02
N ALA A 61 3.83 14.26 8.91
CA ALA A 61 4.79 15.27 9.32
C ALA A 61 4.65 16.57 8.51
N SER A 62 4.38 16.46 7.21
CA SER A 62 4.18 17.61 6.33
C SER A 62 2.96 18.44 6.73
N ILE A 63 1.83 17.77 7.00
CA ILE A 63 0.60 18.43 7.47
C ILE A 63 0.77 19.01 8.88
N SER A 64 1.48 18.29 9.76
CA SER A 64 1.81 18.81 11.09
C SER A 64 2.67 20.07 11.01
N SER A 65 3.65 20.11 10.10
CA SER A 65 4.48 21.29 9.86
C SER A 65 3.67 22.46 9.28
N GLU A 66 2.71 22.19 8.39
CA GLU A 66 1.80 23.21 7.87
C GLU A 66 0.97 23.84 9.00
N LEU A 67 0.32 23.00 9.83
CA LEU A 67 -0.46 23.46 10.98
C LEU A 67 0.38 24.21 12.02
N ALA A 68 1.61 23.77 12.28
CA ALA A 68 2.54 24.46 13.16
C ALA A 68 2.89 25.86 12.63
N SER A 69 3.18 25.98 11.33
CA SER A 69 3.46 27.28 10.68
C SER A 69 2.28 28.24 10.70
N MET A 70 1.05 27.69 10.76
CA MET A 70 -0.18 28.44 10.94
C MET A 70 -0.44 28.83 12.42
N GLY A 71 0.42 28.41 13.34
CA GLY A 71 0.26 28.61 14.78
C GLY A 71 -0.89 27.81 15.39
N VAL A 72 -1.26 26.68 14.79
CA VAL A 72 -2.32 25.80 15.28
C VAL A 72 -1.72 24.79 16.25
N ALA A 73 -2.15 24.84 17.52
CA ALA A 73 -1.81 23.84 18.52
C ALA A 73 -2.61 22.55 18.24
N HIS A 74 -1.95 21.57 17.63
CA HIS A 74 -2.57 20.31 17.20
C HIS A 74 -1.83 19.08 17.72
N VAL A 75 -0.61 19.23 18.27
CA VAL A 75 0.16 18.12 18.82
C VAL A 75 -0.30 17.80 20.23
N LEU A 76 -0.61 16.54 20.45
CA LEU A 76 -0.96 16.00 21.75
C LEU A 76 0.32 15.51 22.44
N PRO A 77 0.54 15.87 23.72
CA PRO A 77 1.68 15.36 24.48
C PRO A 77 1.54 13.86 24.75
N ASP A 78 2.63 13.21 25.14
CA ASP A 78 2.66 11.76 25.41
C ASP A 78 1.66 11.33 26.49
N SER A 79 1.37 12.20 27.45
CA SER A 79 0.34 11.98 28.48
C SER A 79 -1.08 11.84 27.92
N LEU A 80 -1.33 12.29 26.69
CA LEU A 80 -2.59 12.18 25.97
C LEU A 80 -2.48 11.26 24.73
N GLY A 81 -1.44 10.42 24.67
CA GLY A 81 -1.22 9.47 23.57
C GLY A 81 -0.27 9.95 22.47
N GLY A 82 0.36 11.11 22.63
CA GLY A 82 1.55 11.52 21.88
C GLY A 82 1.36 11.52 20.36
N VAL A 83 2.35 10.94 19.67
CA VAL A 83 2.43 10.84 18.21
C VAL A 83 1.17 10.19 17.61
N GLU A 84 0.76 9.04 18.13
CA GLU A 84 -0.35 8.27 17.56
C GLU A 84 -1.68 9.00 17.70
N ALA A 85 -1.94 9.56 18.89
CA ALA A 85 -3.15 10.36 19.14
C ALA A 85 -3.16 11.63 18.28
N THR A 86 -2.01 12.28 18.10
CA THR A 86 -1.87 13.41 17.19
C THR A 86 -2.18 13.02 15.75
N ALA A 87 -1.62 11.91 15.25
CA ALA A 87 -1.88 11.43 13.89
C ALA A 87 -3.36 11.06 13.67
N ARG A 88 -4.02 10.46 14.68
CA ARG A 88 -5.47 10.19 14.65
C ARG A 88 -6.29 11.47 14.58
N LEU A 89 -5.94 12.48 15.36
CA LEU A 89 -6.56 13.80 15.31
C LEU A 89 -6.37 14.47 13.94
N LEU A 90 -5.19 14.36 13.34
CA LEU A 90 -4.94 14.88 11.98
C LEU A 90 -5.77 14.15 10.91
N ARG A 91 -6.06 12.87 11.09
CA ARG A 91 -7.01 12.15 10.23
C ARG A 91 -8.44 12.66 10.41
N GLU A 92 -8.91 12.78 11.64
CA GLU A 92 -10.25 13.30 11.95
C GLU A 92 -10.43 14.73 11.42
N GLY A 93 -9.35 15.50 11.46
CA GLY A 93 -9.22 16.81 10.87
C GLY A 93 -9.15 17.92 11.90
N VAL A 94 -8.34 18.93 11.60
CA VAL A 94 -8.09 20.08 12.45
C VAL A 94 -8.58 21.33 11.75
N THR A 95 -9.42 22.10 12.43
CA THR A 95 -9.89 23.40 11.93
C THR A 95 -8.90 24.49 12.32
N VAL A 96 -8.48 25.27 11.34
CA VAL A 96 -7.65 26.45 11.58
C VAL A 96 -8.54 27.55 12.14
N ASN A 97 -8.26 28.02 13.36
CA ASN A 97 -9.11 28.98 14.07
C ASN A 97 -8.55 30.42 14.08
N ARG A 98 -7.42 30.66 13.41
CA ARG A 98 -6.72 31.96 13.42
C ARG A 98 -6.05 32.25 12.07
N GLY A 99 -5.84 33.53 11.78
CA GLY A 99 -5.13 33.99 10.58
C GLY A 99 -5.97 33.95 9.29
N ILE A 100 -5.30 34.15 8.15
CA ILE A 100 -5.93 34.20 6.81
C ILE A 100 -6.56 32.88 6.36
N PHE A 101 -6.21 31.79 7.03
CA PHE A 101 -6.70 30.44 6.76
C PHE A 101 -7.82 30.02 7.73
N SER A 102 -8.36 30.96 8.53
CA SER A 102 -9.41 30.66 9.48
C SER A 102 -10.64 30.03 8.79
N GLY A 103 -11.15 28.95 9.38
CA GLY A 103 -12.27 28.16 8.84
C GLY A 103 -11.86 27.03 7.89
N GLN A 104 -10.57 26.89 7.56
CA GLN A 104 -10.08 25.77 6.75
C GLN A 104 -9.95 24.49 7.59
N LEU A 105 -10.46 23.38 7.07
CA LEU A 105 -10.27 22.04 7.64
C LEU A 105 -9.06 21.38 6.98
N ILE A 106 -8.06 21.03 7.76
CA ILE A 106 -6.89 20.26 7.34
C ILE A 106 -7.05 18.82 7.83
N THR A 107 -6.96 17.84 6.94
CA THR A 107 -7.19 16.44 7.28
C THR A 107 -6.33 15.51 6.44
N ILE A 108 -5.91 14.40 7.04
CA ILE A 108 -5.28 13.28 6.36
C ILE A 108 -6.36 12.29 5.95
N ARG A 109 -6.55 12.12 4.64
CA ARG A 109 -7.58 11.21 4.11
C ARG A 109 -7.02 9.82 3.82
N GLY A 110 -7.85 8.81 4.07
CA GLY A 110 -7.62 7.45 3.58
C GLY A 110 -6.54 6.65 4.32
N ILE A 111 -6.20 7.03 5.56
CA ILE A 111 -5.27 6.28 6.41
C ILE A 111 -6.03 5.54 7.53
N SER A 112 -5.79 4.24 7.64
CA SER A 112 -6.37 3.38 8.67
C SER A 112 -5.65 3.51 10.02
N ASP A 113 -6.25 2.99 11.09
CA ASP A 113 -5.64 2.94 12.42
C ASP A 113 -4.32 2.17 12.41
N ASP A 114 -4.29 0.99 11.77
CA ASP A 114 -3.08 0.16 11.66
C ASP A 114 -1.94 0.87 10.92
N GLU A 115 -2.28 1.64 9.89
CA GLU A 115 -1.30 2.44 9.15
C GLU A 115 -0.78 3.62 9.96
N ILE A 116 -1.62 4.22 10.82
CA ILE A 116 -1.18 5.25 11.76
C ILE A 116 -0.21 4.64 12.77
N THR A 117 -0.53 3.49 13.36
CA THR A 117 0.36 2.79 14.29
C THR A 117 1.71 2.51 13.64
N LYS A 118 1.73 1.96 12.42
CA LYS A 118 2.99 1.72 11.68
C LYS A 118 3.73 3.00 11.31
N ALA A 119 3.03 4.06 10.94
CA ALA A 119 3.65 5.35 10.62
C ALA A 119 4.23 6.04 11.87
N SER A 120 3.64 5.82 13.05
CA SER A 120 4.10 6.41 14.30
C SER A 120 5.52 6.00 14.69
N GLU A 121 5.99 4.84 14.23
CA GLU A 121 7.39 4.38 14.42
C GLU A 121 8.42 5.30 13.73
N TYR A 122 7.99 6.06 12.72
CA TYR A 122 8.84 6.98 11.95
C TYR A 122 8.54 8.46 12.29
N LEU A 123 7.91 8.73 13.42
CA LEU A 123 7.49 10.07 13.81
C LEU A 123 7.95 10.39 15.22
N GLU A 124 8.37 11.63 15.43
CA GLU A 124 8.73 12.16 16.74
C GLU A 124 8.09 13.52 16.95
N ILE A 125 7.69 13.79 18.20
CA ILE A 125 7.27 15.13 18.61
C ILE A 125 8.52 15.95 18.87
N VAL A 126 8.71 17.01 18.08
CA VAL A 126 9.78 17.98 18.30
C VAL A 126 9.18 19.22 18.95
N TYR A 127 9.75 19.57 20.12
CA TYR A 127 9.45 20.80 20.84
C TYR A 127 10.51 21.84 20.48
N ASP A 128 10.17 22.76 19.57
CA ASP A 128 10.98 23.94 19.26
C ASP A 128 10.48 25.13 20.09
N LEU A 129 11.31 26.17 20.25
CA LEU A 129 10.99 27.39 20.98
C LEU A 129 9.76 28.12 20.41
N ASN A 130 9.45 27.91 19.14
CA ASN A 130 8.37 28.60 18.44
C ASN A 130 7.20 27.69 18.06
N GLU A 131 7.42 26.38 17.94
CA GLU A 131 6.46 25.45 17.35
C GLU A 131 6.60 24.04 17.95
N ILE A 132 5.48 23.34 18.06
CA ILE A 132 5.43 21.91 18.38
C ILE A 132 4.83 21.20 17.17
N ARG A 133 5.55 20.24 16.61
CA ARG A 133 5.13 19.49 15.42
C ARG A 133 5.65 18.05 15.42
N LEU A 134 5.03 17.22 14.61
CA LEU A 134 5.53 15.91 14.26
C LEU A 134 6.59 16.03 13.16
N VAL A 135 7.73 15.37 13.35
CA VAL A 135 8.81 15.30 12.37
C VAL A 135 9.01 13.86 11.94
N TYR A 136 9.21 13.67 10.63
CA TYR A 136 9.55 12.37 10.07
C TYR A 136 11.00 12.02 10.40
N LEU A 137 11.17 10.90 11.10
CA LEU A 137 12.46 10.25 11.28
C LEU A 137 12.70 9.37 10.06
N GLY A 138 13.73 9.70 9.29
CA GLY A 138 14.17 8.85 8.17
C GLY A 138 14.42 7.41 8.62
N PRO A 139 14.53 6.45 7.69
CA PRO A 139 14.85 5.08 8.04
C PRO A 139 16.12 5.07 8.90
N THR A 140 16.02 4.57 10.13
CA THR A 140 17.18 4.29 10.97
C THR A 140 18.00 3.24 10.24
N GLU A 141 19.16 3.63 9.71
CA GLU A 141 20.16 2.67 9.24
C GLU A 141 20.62 1.87 10.46
N VAL A 142 20.19 0.61 10.53
CA VAL A 142 20.76 -0.41 11.41
C VAL A 142 21.59 -1.37 10.57
#